data_AF-D8MAB3-F1
#
_entry.id   AF-D8MAB3-F1
#
_cell.length_a   1.000
_cell.length_b   1.000
_cell.length_c   1.000
_cell.angle_alpha   90.00
_cell.angle_beta   90.00
_cell.angle_gamma   90.00
#
_symmetry.space_group_name_H-M   'P 1'
#
loop_
_entity.id
_entity.type
_entity.pdbx_description
1 polymer ?
#
loop_
_entity_poly.entity_id
_entity_poly.type
_entity_poly.pdbx_seq_one_letter_code
_entity_poly.pdbx_strand_id
1 'polypeptide(L)'
;MKCNFCGKYFCVNHIRYEDHKCPNASKGNKEVVLCKYCNQPIQLIQGVDVSILVNEHLRYNCFPEKKVVKRCPVPGCKEKLYAVNTIKCDKCGQEVCLKHRFSEDHDCHPVKAQKFSLFQKYFKLGRRASSSM
;
A
#
# COMPACT_ATOMS: atom_id res chain seq x y z
N MET A 1 21.46 23.52 14.00
CA MET A 1 21.05 22.42 13.10
C MET A 1 21.35 22.81 11.65
N LYS A 2 21.74 21.85 10.80
CA LYS A 2 22.16 22.11 9.41
C LYS A 2 20.97 21.99 8.44
N CYS A 3 20.80 22.94 7.54
CA CYS A 3 19.78 22.89 6.48
C CYS A 3 20.20 21.91 5.36
N ASN A 4 19.29 21.03 4.95
CA ASN A 4 19.55 19.98 3.95
C ASN A 4 19.74 20.51 2.51
N PHE A 5 19.28 21.74 2.22
CA PHE A 5 19.34 22.30 0.86
C PHE A 5 20.43 23.35 0.67
N CYS A 6 20.67 24.23 1.66
CA CYS A 6 21.71 25.27 1.56
C CYS A 6 22.96 24.96 2.38
N GLY A 7 22.95 23.92 3.22
CA GLY A 7 24.08 23.49 4.04
C GLY A 7 24.45 24.43 5.19
N LYS A 8 23.76 25.57 5.34
CA LYS A 8 23.98 26.55 6.42
C LYS A 8 23.37 26.06 7.74
N TYR A 9 23.87 26.61 8.85
CA TYR A 9 23.42 26.26 10.20
C TYR A 9 22.46 27.31 10.76
N PHE A 10 21.36 26.85 11.36
CA PHE A 10 20.34 27.70 11.97
C PHE A 10 19.93 27.17 13.34
N CYS A 11 19.34 28.04 14.18
CA CYS A 11 18.70 27.64 15.42
C CYS A 11 17.37 26.90 15.15
N VAL A 12 16.80 26.27 16.17
CA VAL A 12 15.56 25.48 16.06
C VAL A 12 14.39 26.29 15.49
N ASN A 13 14.31 27.57 15.83
CA ASN A 13 13.21 28.45 15.42
C ASN A 13 13.39 29.05 14.03
N HIS A 14 14.58 28.96 13.42
CA HIS A 14 14.86 29.59 12.11
C HIS A 14 15.35 28.60 11.05
N ILE A 15 15.25 27.29 11.31
CA ILE A 15 15.70 26.27 10.34
C ILE A 15 14.70 26.04 9.20
N ARG A 16 13.44 26.48 9.32
CA ARG A 16 12.46 26.34 8.24
C ARG A 16 12.94 27.15 7.03
N TYR A 17 12.68 26.63 5.83
CA TYR A 17 13.17 27.23 4.59
C TYR A 17 12.63 28.64 4.34
N GLU A 18 11.42 28.92 4.85
CA GLU A 18 10.74 30.22 4.78
C GLU A 18 11.47 31.27 5.63
N ASP A 19 11.83 30.93 6.88
CA ASP A 19 12.41 31.86 7.85
C ASP A 19 13.78 32.39 7.43
N HIS A 20 14.60 31.55 6.82
CA HIS A 20 15.93 31.95 6.33
C HIS A 20 15.99 32.19 4.82
N LYS A 21 14.84 32.22 4.14
CA LYS A 21 14.72 32.39 2.69
C LYS A 21 15.72 31.51 1.93
N CYS A 22 15.62 30.20 2.13
CA CYS A 22 16.58 29.25 1.60
C CYS A 22 16.69 29.39 0.07
N PRO A 23 17.88 29.71 -0.48
CA PRO A 23 18.05 29.90 -1.92
C PRO A 23 17.82 28.61 -2.72
N ASN A 24 17.89 27.46 -2.05
CA ASN A 24 17.69 26.14 -2.62
C ASN A 24 16.38 25.47 -2.16
N ALA A 25 15.43 26.21 -1.55
CA ALA A 25 14.16 25.64 -1.07
C ALA A 25 13.43 24.85 -2.17
N SER A 26 13.42 25.39 -3.38
CA SER A 26 12.71 24.82 -4.53
C SER A 26 13.35 23.56 -5.11
N LYS A 27 14.60 23.23 -4.74
CA LYS A 27 15.26 21.98 -5.20
C LYS A 27 14.63 20.71 -4.62
N GLY A 28 13.79 20.84 -3.58
CA GLY A 28 13.05 19.73 -2.98
C GLY A 28 11.68 19.43 -3.58
N ASN A 29 11.14 20.34 -4.42
CA ASN A 29 9.81 20.18 -4.98
C ASN A 29 9.84 19.17 -6.13
N LYS A 30 9.47 17.93 -5.82
CA LYS A 30 9.30 16.88 -6.81
C LYS A 30 7.92 17.03 -7.43
N GLU A 31 7.86 17.69 -8.59
CA GLU A 31 6.65 17.71 -9.40
C GLU A 31 6.46 16.34 -10.06
N VAL A 32 5.21 15.91 -10.21
CA VAL A 32 4.86 14.60 -10.77
C VAL A 32 3.70 14.72 -11.75
N VAL A 33 3.68 13.87 -12.77
CA VAL A 33 2.54 13.70 -13.69
C VAL A 33 2.05 12.26 -13.68
N LEU A 34 0.74 12.03 -13.83
CA LEU A 34 0.17 10.68 -13.87
C LEU A 34 0.19 10.12 -15.29
N CYS A 35 0.72 8.90 -15.45
CA CYS A 35 0.64 8.18 -16.72
C CYS A 35 -0.82 7.79 -17.05
N LYS A 36 -1.28 8.08 -18.26
CA LYS A 36 -2.68 7.80 -18.68
C LYS A 36 -2.98 6.30 -18.89
N TYR A 37 -1.95 5.45 -18.96
CA TYR A 37 -2.12 4.02 -19.26
C TYR A 37 -2.03 3.14 -18.01
N CYS A 38 -1.10 3.43 -17.11
CA CYS A 38 -0.86 2.64 -15.90
C CYS A 38 -1.19 3.39 -14.59
N ASN A 39 -1.53 4.69 -14.66
CA ASN A 39 -1.76 5.58 -13.53
C ASN A 39 -0.59 5.69 -12.53
N GLN A 40 0.62 5.28 -12.90
CA GLN A 40 1.82 5.47 -12.08
C GLN A 40 2.30 6.93 -12.15
N PRO A 41 2.80 7.50 -11.04
CA PRO A 41 3.38 8.84 -11.03
C PRO A 41 4.76 8.83 -11.72
N ILE A 42 4.96 9.76 -12.64
CA ILE A 42 6.23 10.04 -13.33
C ILE A 42 6.82 11.31 -12.70
N GLN A 43 8.01 11.19 -12.11
CA GLN A 43 8.70 12.34 -11.52
C GLN A 43 9.24 13.25 -12.62
N LEU A 44 8.98 14.55 -12.50
CA LEU A 44 9.52 15.55 -13.40
C LEU A 44 10.94 15.93 -12.97
N ILE A 45 11.82 16.04 -13.96
CA ILE A 45 13.20 16.48 -13.80
C ILE A 45 13.30 17.89 -14.37
N GLN A 46 13.79 18.84 -13.57
CA GLN A 46 13.94 20.23 -14.00
C GLN A 46 14.86 20.31 -15.22
N GLY A 47 14.43 21.03 -16.26
CA GLY A 47 15.18 21.19 -17.52
C GLY A 47 15.03 20.04 -18.52
N VAL A 48 14.30 18.97 -18.18
CA VAL A 48 13.95 17.89 -19.11
C VAL A 48 12.50 18.05 -19.55
N ASP A 49 12.24 17.93 -20.85
CA ASP A 49 10.87 17.99 -21.36
C ASP A 49 10.03 16.81 -20.86
N VAL A 50 8.80 17.11 -20.43
CA VAL A 50 7.86 16.12 -19.88
C VAL A 50 7.61 14.98 -20.87
N SER A 51 7.56 15.29 -22.17
CA SER A 51 7.29 14.29 -23.22
C SER A 51 8.40 13.25 -23.29
N ILE A 52 9.65 13.62 -23.00
CA ILE A 52 10.79 12.69 -22.98
C ILE A 52 10.62 11.73 -21.80
N LEU A 53 10.35 12.25 -20.61
CA LEU A 53 10.14 11.45 -19.40
C LEU A 53 8.95 10.49 -19.54
N VAL A 54 7.86 10.98 -20.15
CA VAL A 54 6.69 10.14 -20.46
C VAL A 54 7.05 9.07 -21.48
N ASN A 55 7.78 9.39 -22.56
CA ASN A 55 8.18 8.40 -23.56
C ASN A 55 9.11 7.32 -22.98
N GLU A 56 10.08 7.70 -22.16
CA GLU A 56 10.95 6.76 -21.47
C GLU A 56 10.14 5.83 -20.55
N HIS A 57 9.22 6.41 -19.76
CA HIS A 57 8.28 5.63 -18.95
C HIS A 57 7.48 4.66 -19.82
N LEU A 58 6.91 5.11 -20.94
CA LEU A 58 6.12 4.26 -21.85
C LEU A 58 6.94 3.10 -22.43
N ARG A 59 8.23 3.29 -22.69
CA ARG A 59 9.10 2.26 -23.26
C ARG A 59 9.54 1.21 -22.25
N TYR A 60 9.92 1.63 -21.04
CA TYR A 60 10.65 0.75 -20.12
C TYR A 60 9.90 0.45 -18.82
N ASN A 61 9.02 1.37 -18.37
CA ASN A 61 8.48 1.36 -17.01
C ASN A 61 6.93 1.40 -16.97
N CYS A 62 6.27 1.35 -18.12
CA CYS A 62 4.82 1.41 -18.23
C CYS A 62 4.24 0.00 -18.33
N PHE A 63 3.88 -0.56 -17.19
CA PHE A 63 3.16 -1.82 -17.10
C PHE A 63 1.68 -1.51 -16.83
N PRO A 64 0.81 -1.50 -17.87
CA PRO A 64 -0.61 -1.38 -17.67
C PRO A 64 -1.12 -2.69 -17.07
N GLU A 65 -1.01 -2.83 -15.75
CA GLU A 65 -1.67 -3.92 -15.06
C GLU A 65 -3.17 -3.79 -15.33
N LYS A 66 -3.73 -4.73 -16.09
CA LYS A 66 -5.18 -4.90 -16.17
C LYS A 66 -5.65 -5.28 -14.77
N LYS A 67 -5.99 -4.29 -13.95
CA LYS A 67 -6.59 -4.53 -12.64
C LYS A 67 -7.85 -5.35 -12.89
N VAL A 68 -7.78 -6.65 -12.62
CA VAL A 68 -8.95 -7.52 -12.67
C VAL A 68 -9.85 -7.04 -11.55
N VAL A 69 -10.85 -6.25 -11.92
CA VAL A 69 -11.79 -5.71 -10.94
C VAL A 69 -12.64 -6.88 -10.46
N LYS A 70 -12.40 -7.30 -9.21
CA LYS A 70 -13.21 -8.32 -8.56
C LYS A 70 -14.67 -7.87 -8.54
N ARG A 71 -15.61 -8.80 -8.63
CA ARG A 71 -17.04 -8.52 -8.53
C ARG A 71 -17.59 -9.15 -7.26
N CYS A 72 -18.71 -8.60 -6.78
CA CYS A 72 -19.42 -9.20 -5.67
C CYS A 72 -19.76 -10.67 -6.00
N PRO A 73 -19.45 -11.63 -5.11
CA PRO A 73 -19.66 -13.05 -5.37
C PRO A 73 -21.13 -13.48 -5.26
N VAL A 74 -22.03 -12.61 -4.77
CA VAL A 74 -23.46 -12.90 -4.64
C VAL A 74 -24.11 -13.05 -6.02
N PRO A 75 -24.83 -14.15 -6.29
CA PRO A 75 -25.47 -14.38 -7.58
C PRO A 75 -26.46 -13.26 -7.91
N GLY A 76 -26.40 -12.75 -9.15
CA GLY A 76 -27.23 -11.63 -9.60
C GLY A 76 -26.67 -10.24 -9.26
N CYS A 77 -25.68 -10.13 -8.36
CA CYS A 77 -25.02 -8.86 -8.10
C CYS A 77 -24.01 -8.52 -9.21
N LYS A 78 -24.15 -7.32 -9.79
CA LYS A 78 -23.26 -6.82 -10.86
C LYS A 78 -22.23 -5.79 -10.35
N GLU A 79 -22.15 -5.59 -9.04
CA GLU A 79 -21.26 -4.58 -8.45
C GLU A 79 -19.79 -5.01 -8.53
N LYS A 80 -18.97 -4.04 -8.94
CA LYS A 80 -17.52 -4.11 -8.92
C LYS A 80 -17.01 -3.75 -7.54
N LEU A 81 -16.08 -4.55 -7.02
CA LEU A 81 -15.42 -4.35 -5.74
C LEU A 81 -14.26 -3.38 -5.94
N TYR A 82 -14.44 -2.16 -5.43
CA TYR A 82 -13.42 -1.13 -5.32
C TYR A 82 -13.05 -0.93 -3.85
N ALA A 83 -11.93 -0.27 -3.55
CA ALA A 83 -11.49 -0.04 -2.17
C ALA A 83 -12.59 0.54 -1.25
N VAL A 84 -13.45 1.41 -1.78
CA VAL A 84 -14.56 2.05 -1.03
C VAL A 84 -15.84 1.23 -0.95
N ASN A 85 -16.04 0.27 -1.87
CA ASN A 85 -17.24 -0.56 -1.96
C ASN A 85 -16.93 -2.03 -1.66
N THR A 86 -15.84 -2.33 -0.94
CA THR A 86 -15.47 -3.69 -0.56
C THR A 86 -15.47 -3.79 0.96
N ILE A 87 -16.25 -4.72 1.49
CA ILE A 87 -16.23 -5.10 2.89
C ILE A 87 -15.83 -6.55 2.99
N LYS A 88 -14.94 -6.86 3.93
CA LYS A 88 -14.62 -8.25 4.29
C LYS A 88 -15.54 -8.68 5.43
N CYS A 89 -16.32 -9.73 5.21
CA CYS A 89 -17.22 -10.27 6.24
C CYS A 89 -16.40 -10.90 7.38
N ASP A 90 -16.69 -10.52 8.64
CA ASP A 90 -15.96 -11.03 9.81
C ASP A 90 -16.19 -12.52 10.09
N LYS A 91 -17.32 -13.07 9.65
CA LYS A 91 -17.70 -14.48 9.91
C LYS A 91 -17.08 -15.44 8.90
N CYS A 92 -17.21 -15.15 7.60
CA CYS A 92 -16.76 -16.04 6.52
C CYS A 92 -15.48 -15.57 5.83
N GLY A 93 -15.05 -14.32 6.05
CA GLY A 93 -13.87 -13.73 5.42
C GLY A 93 -14.05 -13.33 3.95
N GLN A 94 -15.26 -13.46 3.38
CA GLN A 94 -15.55 -13.13 1.99
C GLN A 94 -15.58 -11.62 1.75
N GLU A 95 -15.04 -11.18 0.62
CA GLU A 95 -15.11 -9.79 0.14
C GLU A 95 -16.42 -9.58 -0.64
N VAL A 96 -17.28 -8.68 -0.16
CA VAL A 96 -18.62 -8.40 -0.69
C VAL A 96 -18.82 -6.90 -0.87
N CYS A 97 -19.83 -6.49 -1.65
CA CYS A 97 -20.17 -5.07 -1.82
C CYS A 97 -20.93 -4.51 -0.60
N LEU A 98 -21.09 -3.19 -0.53
CA LEU A 98 -21.83 -2.54 0.56
C LEU A 98 -23.28 -3.05 0.70
N LYS A 99 -23.92 -3.44 -0.40
CA LYS A 99 -25.30 -3.97 -0.39
C LYS A 99 -25.40 -5.36 0.22
N HIS A 100 -24.33 -6.15 0.16
CA HIS A 100 -24.31 -7.52 0.69
C HIS A 100 -23.40 -7.64 1.92
N ARG A 101 -23.21 -6.53 2.65
CA ARG A 101 -22.30 -6.46 3.80
C ARG A 101 -22.75 -7.26 5.00
N PHE A 102 -24.05 -7.48 5.15
CA PHE A 102 -24.58 -8.26 6.27
C PHE A 102 -24.55 -9.74 5.94
N SER A 103 -24.44 -10.57 6.98
CA SER A 103 -24.34 -12.03 6.84
C SER A 103 -25.57 -12.68 6.20
N GLU A 104 -26.70 -11.99 6.22
CA GLU A 104 -27.99 -12.46 5.67
C GLU A 104 -28.11 -12.21 4.16
N ASP A 105 -27.31 -11.26 3.64
CA ASP A 105 -27.35 -10.84 2.24
C ASP A 105 -26.40 -11.65 1.34
N HIS A 106 -25.67 -12.62 1.90
CA HIS A 106 -24.80 -13.51 1.14
C HIS A 106 -24.76 -14.89 1.76
N ASP A 107 -24.25 -15.87 1.01
CA ASP A 107 -24.08 -17.25 1.47
C ASP A 107 -22.90 -17.36 2.47
N CYS A 108 -23.13 -16.83 3.67
CA CYS A 108 -22.11 -16.64 4.69
C CYS A 108 -21.81 -17.94 5.43
N HIS A 109 -20.81 -18.69 4.97
CA HIS A 109 -20.30 -19.87 5.68
C HIS A 109 -19.18 -19.51 6.66
N PRO A 110 -19.43 -19.54 7.99
CA PRO A 110 -18.39 -19.18 8.95
C PRO A 110 -17.22 -20.17 8.86
N VAL A 111 -16.01 -19.64 8.72
CA VAL A 111 -14.81 -20.48 8.71
C VAL A 111 -14.66 -21.03 10.12
N LYS A 112 -14.78 -22.35 10.28
CA LYS A 112 -14.50 -23.00 11.58
C LYS A 112 -13.08 -22.61 11.98
N ALA A 113 -12.96 -21.88 13.08
CA ALA A 113 -11.66 -21.48 13.61
C ALA A 113 -10.83 -22.75 13.84
N GLN A 114 -9.83 -22.99 12.98
CA GLN A 114 -8.80 -23.95 13.31
C GLN A 114 -8.09 -23.39 14.54
N LYS A 115 -8.31 -24.02 15.68
CA LYS A 115 -7.57 -23.74 16.91
C LYS A 115 -6.10 -24.02 16.61
N PHE A 116 -5.36 -23.01 16.16
CA PHE A 116 -3.91 -23.03 16.21
C PHE A 116 -3.55 -22.92 17.68
N SER A 117 -3.55 -24.06 18.39
CA SER A 117 -3.00 -24.12 19.73
C SER A 117 -1.49 -23.92 19.62
N LEU A 118 -1.05 -22.67 19.75
CA LEU A 118 0.37 -22.31 19.86
C LEU A 118 1.06 -23.04 21.05
N PHE A 119 0.29 -23.72 21.89
CA PHE A 119 0.72 -24.49 23.04
C PHE A 119 1.42 -25.83 22.73
N GLN A 120 1.29 -26.39 21.51
CA GLN A 120 1.81 -27.74 21.23
C GLN A 120 3.29 -27.76 20.77
N LYS A 121 3.89 -26.61 20.44
CA LYS A 121 5.29 -26.56 19.96
C LYS A 121 6.34 -26.48 21.06
N TYR A 122 6.00 -26.07 22.29
CA TYR A 122 6.99 -25.84 23.35
C TYR A 122 7.34 -27.06 24.21
N PHE A 123 6.61 -28.19 24.11
CA PHE A 123 6.88 -29.40 24.92
C PHE A 123 7.82 -30.44 24.28
N LYS A 124 8.24 -30.26 23.01
CA LYS A 124 9.10 -31.23 22.30
C LYS A 124 10.60 -30.90 22.29
N LEU A 125 11.05 -29.93 23.09
CA LEU A 125 12.48 -29.60 23.26
C LEU A 125 13.05 -29.97 24.65
N GLY A 126 12.29 -30.70 25.48
CA GLY A 126 12.64 -30.97 26.88
C GLY A 126 12.68 -32.44 27.30
N ARG A 127 13.03 -33.38 26.41
CA ARG A 127 13.32 -34.78 26.80
C ARG A 127 14.51 -35.32 26.01
N ARG A 128 15.73 -35.06 26.49
CA ARG A 128 16.83 -36.02 26.33
C ARG A 128 16.90 -36.85 27.61
N ALA A 129 17.00 -38.14 27.38
CA ALA A 129 16.82 -39.21 28.34
C ALA A 129 17.92 -39.27 29.41
N SER A 130 17.49 -39.82 30.53
CA SER A 130 18.18 -40.35 31.70
C SER A 130 19.45 -41.19 31.44
N SER A 131 20.37 -41.08 32.40
CA SER A 131 21.14 -42.13 33.10
C SER A 131 21.57 -43.40 32.33
N SER A 132 22.85 -43.77 32.45
CA SER A 132 23.29 -44.86 33.35
C SER A 132 24.77 -45.23 33.14
N MET A 133 25.44 -45.50 34.28
CA MET A 133 26.61 -46.37 34.54
C MET A 133 27.97 -45.99 33.94
#